data_AF-A0A395JI50-F1
#
_entry.id   AF-A0A395JI50-F1
#
_cell.length_a   1.000
_cell.length_b   1.000
_cell.length_c   1.000
_cell.angle_alpha   90.00
_cell.angle_beta   90.00
_cell.angle_gamma   90.00
#
_symmetry.space_group_name_H-M   'P 1'
#
loop_
_entity.id
_entity.type
_entity.pdbx_description
1 polymer ?
#
loop_
_entity_poly.entity_id
_entity_poly.type
_entity_poly.pdbx_seq_one_letter_code
_entity_poly.pdbx_strand_id
1 'polypeptide(L)' 'MWNIELTDTFSDWYKSLDDTQRADVLACMLLLKEKGPQLSRPYADTLAGSKFSNMKELRIQSKG' A
#
# COMPACT_ATOMS: atom_id res chain seq x y z
N MET A 1 3.72 -16.28 1.36
CA MET A 1 3.58 -14.92 1.92
C MET A 1 4.72 -14.09 1.34
N TRP A 2 4.43 -12.94 0.76
CA TRP A 2 5.40 -12.10 0.07
C TRP A 2 6.21 -11.26 1.06
N ASN A 3 7.44 -10.91 0.68
CA ASN A 3 8.23 -9.95 1.43
C ASN A 3 7.80 -8.55 1.02
N ILE A 4 7.62 -7.68 2.02
CA ILE A 4 7.30 -6.26 1.80
C ILE A 4 8.55 -5.46 2.10
N GLU A 5 9.03 -4.76 1.09
CA GLU A 5 10.12 -3.81 1.22
C GLU A 5 9.54 -2.40 1.23
N LEU A 6 10.04 -1.57 2.14
CA LEU A 6 9.64 -0.17 2.28
C LEU A 6 10.80 0.71 1.90
N THR A 7 10.50 1.84 1.27
CA THR A 7 11.49 2.90 1.06
C THR A 7 11.58 3.79 2.30
N ASP A 8 12.68 4.53 2.41
CA ASP A 8 12.84 5.52 3.48
C ASP A 8 11.72 6.58 3.43
N THR A 9 11.38 7.05 2.23
CA THR A 9 10.28 8.01 2.03
C THR A 9 8.94 7.49 2.54
N PHE A 10 8.61 6.21 2.27
CA PHE A 10 7.38 5.62 2.80
C PHE A 10 7.45 5.50 4.32
N SER A 11 8.59 5.07 4.85
CA SER A 11 8.78 4.86 6.29
C SER A 11 8.64 6.15 7.09
N ASP A 12 9.19 7.25 6.58
CA ASP A 12 9.10 8.55 7.23
C ASP A 12 7.68 9.13 7.16
N TRP A 13 7.01 9.00 6.00
CA TRP A 13 5.60 9.35 5.88
C TRP A 13 4.73 8.52 6.84
N TYR A 14 4.92 7.21 6.89
CA TYR A 14 4.15 6.32 7.76
C TYR A 14 4.32 6.65 9.25
N LYS A 15 5.51 7.05 9.68
CA LYS A 15 5.77 7.50 11.07
C LYS A 15 5.06 8.82 11.42
N SER A 16 4.77 9.66 10.43
CA SER A 16 4.08 10.94 10.65
C SER A 16 2.55 10.80 10.82
N LEU A 17 1.99 9.63 10.49
CA LEU A 17 0.56 9.36 10.57
C LEU A 17 0.09 9.15 12.02
N ASP A 18 -1.17 9.49 12.29
CA ASP A 18 -1.81 9.14 13.56
C ASP A 18 -2.05 7.62 13.69
N ASP A 19 -2.43 7.17 14.88
CA ASP A 19 -2.62 5.73 15.15
C ASP A 19 -3.72 5.10 14.29
N THR A 20 -4.77 5.85 13.96
CA THR A 20 -5.88 5.35 13.13
C THR A 20 -5.42 5.19 11.68
N GLN A 21 -4.78 6.22 11.14
CA GLN A 21 -4.23 6.21 9.79
C GLN A 21 -3.16 5.11 9.63
N ARG A 22 -2.29 4.92 10.62
CA ARG A 22 -1.31 3.82 10.62
C ARG A 22 -1.99 2.46 10.60
N ALA A 23 -3.06 2.26 11.38
CA ALA A 23 -3.80 1.00 11.38
C ALA A 23 -4.43 0.71 10.01
N ASP A 24 -5.02 1.71 9.35
CA ASP A 24 -5.64 1.56 8.02
C ASP A 24 -4.59 1.17 6.95
N VAL A 25 -3.42 1.82 6.98
CA VAL A 25 -2.29 1.50 6.09
C VAL A 25 -1.77 0.08 6.35
N LEU A 26 -1.56 -0.27 7.63
CA LEU A 26 -1.06 -1.58 8.03
C LEU A 26 -2.00 -2.71 7.58
N ALA A 27 -3.32 -2.52 7.70
CA ALA A 27 -4.30 -3.50 7.24
C ALA A 27 -4.14 -3.80 5.74
N CYS A 28 -3.95 -2.78 4.91
CA CYS A 28 -3.75 -2.97 3.48
C CYS A 28 -2.36 -3.58 3.16
N MET A 29 -1.33 -3.24 3.93
CA MET A 29 -0.01 -3.87 3.81
C MET A 29 -0.05 -5.37 4.13
N LEU A 30 -0.85 -5.79 5.12
CA LEU A 30 -1.03 -7.20 5.45
C LEU A 30 -1.71 -7.95 4.30
N LEU A 31 -2.72 -7.36 3.66
CA LEU A 31 -3.33 -7.92 2.45
C LEU A 31 -2.33 -8.02 1.29
N LEU A 32 -1.50 -7.00 1.10
CA LEU A 32 -0.43 -7.03 0.09
C LEU A 32 0.57 -8.14 0.40
N LYS A 33 0.94 -8.33 1.68
CA LYS A 33 1.84 -9.40 2.10
C LYS A 33 1.28 -10.79 1.77
N GLU A 34 -0.03 -10.97 1.90
CA GLU A 34 -0.69 -12.22 1.58
C GLU A 34 -0.84 -12.44 0.07
N LYS A 35 -1.42 -11.47 -0.65
CA LYS A 35 -1.80 -11.60 -2.07
C LYS A 35 -0.70 -11.22 -3.06
N GLY A 36 0.25 -10.39 -2.63
CA GLY A 36 1.35 -9.88 -3.45
C GLY A 36 0.86 -9.13 -4.68
N PRO A 37 1.53 -9.30 -5.85
CA PRO A 37 1.15 -8.64 -7.10
C PRO A 37 -0.27 -8.93 -7.58
N GLN A 38 -0.93 -9.99 -7.09
CA GLN A 38 -2.31 -10.30 -7.43
C GLN A 38 -3.34 -9.46 -6.67
N LEU A 39 -2.92 -8.67 -5.67
CA LEU A 39 -3.81 -7.72 -5.01
C LEU A 39 -4.38 -6.74 -6.06
N SER A 40 -5.70 -6.62 -6.04
CA SER A 40 -6.49 -5.88 -7.02
C SER A 40 -7.52 -5.00 -6.31
N ARG A 41 -8.44 -4.42 -7.08
CA ARG A 41 -9.48 -3.54 -6.56
C ARG A 41 -10.34 -4.28 -5.50
N PRO A 42 -10.75 -3.60 -4.42
CA PRO A 42 -10.64 -2.16 -4.19
C PRO A 42 -9.29 -1.69 -3.60
N TYR A 43 -8.42 -2.60 -3.16
CA TYR A 43 -7.24 -2.28 -2.33
C TYR A 43 -5.99 -1.90 -3.12
N ALA A 44 -5.92 -2.25 -4.40
CA ALA A 44 -4.84 -1.83 -5.28
C ALA A 44 -5.36 -1.65 -6.70
N ASP A 45 -4.71 -0.77 -7.45
CA ASP A 45 -4.99 -0.58 -8.87
C ASP A 45 -3.73 -0.29 -9.67
N THR A 46 -3.81 -0.41 -10.99
CA THR A 46 -2.68 -0.08 -11.87
C THR A 46 -2.48 1.42 -11.90
N LEU A 47 -1.25 1.88 -11.63
CA LEU A 47 -0.89 3.29 -11.69
C LEU A 47 -0.70 3.71 -13.15
N ALA A 48 -1.68 4.44 -13.69
CA ALA A 48 -1.63 4.97 -15.04
C ALA A 48 -0.55 6.06 -15.16
N GLY A 49 0.15 6.10 -16.31
CA GLY A 49 1.19 7.11 -16.58
C GLY A 49 2.51 6.88 -15.85
N SER A 50 2.67 5.76 -15.12
CA SER A 50 3.96 5.41 -14.54
C SER A 50 4.99 5.08 -15.62
N LYS A 51 6.26 5.46 -15.37
CA LYS A 51 7.41 5.03 -16.18
C LYS A 51 7.78 3.55 -16.01
N PHE A 52 7.22 2.89 -14.99
CA PHE A 52 7.48 1.48 -14.68
C PHE A 52 6.31 0.60 -15.10
N SER A 53 6.60 -0.48 -15.81
CA SER A 53 5.58 -1.47 -16.17
C SER A 53 5.03 -2.17 -14.93
N ASN A 54 3.73 -2.46 -14.93
CA ASN A 54 3.01 -3.13 -13.84
C ASN A 54 3.06 -2.38 -12.49
N MET A 55 3.40 -1.09 -12.47
CA MET A 55 3.36 -0.31 -11.24
C MET A 55 1.92 -0.18 -10.76
N LYS A 56 1.73 -0.38 -9.45
CA LYS A 56 0.44 -0.30 -8.80
C LYS A 56 0.44 0.75 -7.71
N GLU A 57 -0.73 1.32 -7.46
CA GLU A 57 -1.01 2.14 -6.28
C GLU A 57 -1.78 1.31 -5.25
N LEU A 58 -1.41 1.47 -3.98
CA LEU A 58 -2.11 0.87 -2.86
C LEU A 58 -3.17 1.86 -2.37
N ARG A 59 -4.42 1.40 -2.30
CA ARG A 59 -5.59 2.24 -2.05
C ARG A 59 -6.07 2.02 -0.63
N ILE A 60 -5.68 2.94 0.24
CA ILE A 60 -6.07 2.93 1.65
C ILE A 60 -7.42 3.62 1.80
N GLN A 61 -8.36 2.95 2.46
CA GLN A 61 -9.62 3.55 2.87
C GLN A 61 -9.47 4.01 4.31
N SER A 62 -9.64 5.30 4.56
CA SER A 62 -9.64 5.86 5.91
C SER A 62 -10.84 6.78 6.06
N LYS A 63 -11.82 6.34 6.86
CA LYS A 63 -13.02 7.07 7.28
C LYS A 63 -13.93 7.69 6.19
N GLY A 64 -13.96 7.15 4.97
CA GLY A 64 -15.01 7.43 3.97
C GLY A 64 -14.87 8.77 3.27
#